data_AF-A0A3E1P7Y2-F1
#
_entry.id   AF-A0A3E1P7Y2-F1
#
_cell.length_a   1.000
_cell.length_b   1.000
_cell.length_c   1.000
_cell.angle_alpha   90.00
_cell.angle_beta   90.00
_cell.angle_gamma   90.00
#
_symmetry.space_group_name_H-M   'P 1'
#
loop_
_entity.id
_entity.type
_entity.pdbx_description
1 polymer ?
#
loop_
_entity_poly.entity_id
_entity_poly.type
_entity_poly.pdbx_seq_one_letter_code
_entity_poly.pdbx_strand_id
1 'polypeptide(L)'
;MLWVNYDLIKFTNMKRKAGPPPIYADSLKITVAREYLSGAQSYGQLAEKYALRNAAVARSMVRWYEKYYSLDRLPVVENPPVAPAVTPVAPSSVSQKDAADKEKDKQLKEALLKVEALELLIANAQKELGIDLIKKSGSKQPNK
;
A
#
# COMPACT_ATOMS: atom_id res chain seq x y z
N MET A 1 -26.94 -8.52 37.05
CA MET A 1 -27.05 -7.08 36.76
C MET A 1 -25.74 -6.62 36.16
N LEU A 2 -25.75 -6.37 34.85
CA LEU A 2 -24.60 -5.96 34.03
C LEU A 2 -24.50 -4.43 34.04
N TRP A 3 -23.34 -3.89 34.40
CA TRP A 3 -22.95 -2.53 34.03
C TRP A 3 -21.48 -2.57 33.62
N VAL A 4 -21.22 -2.54 32.32
CA VAL A 4 -19.89 -2.33 31.74
C VAL A 4 -19.79 -0.85 31.41
N ASN A 5 -18.95 -0.11 32.13
CA ASN A 5 -18.56 1.24 31.76
C ASN A 5 -17.61 1.17 30.57
N TYR A 6 -18.15 1.35 29.37
CA TYR A 6 -17.36 1.69 28.19
C TYR A 6 -17.09 3.18 28.22
N ASP A 7 -15.98 3.57 28.84
CA ASP A 7 -15.53 4.95 28.72
C ASP A 7 -15.05 5.18 27.28
N LEU A 8 -15.69 6.19 26.71
CA LEU A 8 -15.81 6.45 25.30
C LEU A 8 -14.50 7.09 24.83
N ILE A 9 -13.74 6.40 23.98
CA ILE A 9 -12.62 7.03 23.25
C ILE A 9 -13.23 8.14 22.40
N LYS A 10 -13.21 9.36 22.93
CA LYS A 10 -13.56 10.55 22.17
C LYS A 10 -12.47 10.75 21.13
N PHE A 11 -12.71 10.23 19.92
CA PHE A 11 -12.07 10.76 18.73
C PHE A 11 -12.41 12.24 18.68
N THR A 12 -11.42 13.06 19.02
CA THR A 12 -11.50 14.51 18.89
C THR A 12 -11.66 14.80 17.40
N ASN A 13 -12.91 15.03 17.00
CA ASN A 13 -13.28 15.51 15.68
C ASN A 13 -12.73 16.93 15.53
N MET A 14 -11.44 17.01 15.18
CA MET A 14 -10.76 18.23 14.87
C MET A 14 -11.31 18.69 13.51
N LYS A 15 -12.45 19.39 13.55
CA LYS A 15 -13.07 20.01 12.38
C LYS A 15 -12.07 21.00 11.79
N ARG A 16 -11.27 20.53 10.82
CA ARG A 16 -10.50 21.42 9.96
C ARG A 16 -11.50 22.39 9.35
N LYS A 17 -11.19 23.69 9.37
CA LYS A 17 -12.01 24.73 8.75
C LYS A 17 -12.27 24.28 7.31
N ALA A 18 -13.51 23.88 7.02
CA ALA A 18 -13.87 23.39 5.71
C ALA A 18 -13.73 24.58 4.75
N GLY A 19 -12.70 24.52 3.91
CA GLY A 19 -12.61 25.42 2.77
C GLY A 19 -13.80 25.22 1.83
N PRO A 20 -13.90 26.03 0.77
CA PRO A 20 -14.90 25.82 -0.27
C PRO A 20 -14.94 24.35 -0.70
N PRO A 21 -16.13 23.79 -0.95
CA PRO A 21 -16.25 22.40 -1.36
C PRO A 21 -15.41 22.16 -2.62
N PRO A 22 -14.69 21.02 -2.70
CA PRO A 22 -13.85 20.73 -3.84
C PRO A 22 -14.71 20.63 -5.11
N ILE A 23 -14.32 21.38 -6.15
CA ILE A 23 -15.03 21.42 -7.45
C ILE A 23 -15.06 20.04 -8.13
N TYR A 24 -14.02 19.23 -7.90
CA TYR A 24 -13.89 17.89 -8.47
C TYR A 24 -13.68 16.86 -7.35
N ALA A 25 -14.33 15.70 -7.50
CA ALA A 25 -14.14 14.55 -6.65
C ALA A 25 -12.70 14.02 -6.71
N ASP A 26 -12.19 13.51 -5.60
CA ASP A 26 -10.81 13.03 -5.52
C ASP A 26 -10.57 11.79 -6.38
N SER A 27 -11.59 10.92 -6.55
CA SER A 27 -11.55 9.78 -7.46
C SER A 27 -11.24 10.20 -8.90
N LEU A 28 -11.88 11.27 -9.39
CA LEU A 28 -11.64 11.79 -10.73
C LEU A 28 -10.22 12.35 -10.86
N LYS A 29 -9.74 13.10 -9.87
CA LYS A 29 -8.36 13.62 -9.86
C LYS A 29 -7.33 12.49 -9.93
N ILE A 30 -7.56 11.41 -9.18
CA ILE A 30 -6.70 10.22 -9.17
C ILE A 30 -6.69 9.53 -10.53
N THR A 31 -7.86 9.31 -11.14
CA THR A 31 -7.95 8.65 -12.45
C THR A 31 -7.25 9.46 -13.54
N VAL A 32 -7.52 10.77 -13.60
CA VAL A 32 -6.88 11.70 -14.56
C VAL A 32 -5.36 11.70 -14.37
N ALA A 33 -4.88 11.75 -13.13
CA ALA A 33 -3.45 11.75 -12.87
C ALA A 33 -2.77 10.43 -13.23
N ARG A 34 -3.39 9.28 -12.91
CA ARG A 34 -2.85 7.95 -13.27
C ARG A 34 -2.77 7.76 -14.78
N GLU A 35 -3.78 8.18 -15.51
CA GLU A 35 -3.80 8.08 -16.97
C GLU A 35 -2.79 9.04 -17.63
N TYR A 36 -2.55 10.21 -17.04
CA TYR A 36 -1.47 11.08 -17.50
C TYR A 36 -0.08 10.46 -17.22
N LEU A 37 0.14 9.92 -16.02
CA LEU A 37 1.41 9.30 -15.62
C LEU A 37 1.71 8.00 -16.37
N SER A 38 0.70 7.29 -16.89
CA SER A 38 0.92 6.16 -17.80
C SER A 38 1.42 6.59 -19.17
N GLY A 39 1.41 7.89 -19.49
CA GLY A 39 1.94 8.45 -20.74
C GLY A 39 1.02 8.27 -21.95
N ALA A 40 -0.22 7.79 -21.76
CA ALA A 40 -1.13 7.46 -22.86
C ALA A 40 -1.76 8.69 -23.53
N GLN A 41 -1.95 9.79 -22.79
CA GLN A 41 -2.72 10.93 -23.26
C GLN A 41 -2.13 12.27 -22.76
N SER A 42 -2.27 13.32 -23.58
CA SER A 42 -1.89 14.69 -23.23
C SER A 42 -2.97 15.40 -22.39
N TYR A 43 -2.60 16.45 -21.67
CA TYR A 43 -3.56 17.22 -20.84
C TYR A 43 -4.80 17.72 -21.60
N GLY A 44 -4.67 18.06 -22.88
CA GLY A 44 -5.78 18.45 -23.74
C GLY A 44 -6.74 17.28 -24.00
N GLN A 45 -6.18 16.13 -24.36
CA GLN A 45 -6.95 14.91 -24.60
C GLN A 45 -7.67 14.40 -23.34
N LEU A 46 -7.02 14.47 -22.16
CA LEU A 46 -7.71 14.15 -20.89
C LEU A 46 -8.82 15.16 -20.58
N ALA A 47 -8.60 16.45 -20.89
CA ALA A 47 -9.63 17.46 -20.67
C ALA A 47 -10.86 17.21 -21.54
N GLU A 48 -10.69 16.83 -22.80
CA GLU A 48 -11.79 16.45 -23.69
C GLU A 48 -12.48 15.17 -23.21
N LYS A 49 -11.70 14.13 -22.90
CA LYS A 49 -12.21 12.82 -22.46
C LYS A 49 -13.07 12.90 -21.19
N TYR A 50 -12.65 13.73 -20.23
CA TYR A 50 -13.35 13.91 -18.95
C TYR A 50 -14.22 15.16 -18.90
N ALA A 51 -14.48 15.81 -20.06
CA ALA A 51 -15.25 17.04 -20.18
C ALA A 51 -14.82 18.14 -19.18
N LEU A 52 -13.51 18.28 -18.97
CA LEU A 52 -12.92 19.31 -18.13
C LEU A 52 -12.91 20.64 -18.86
N ARG A 53 -13.01 21.73 -18.10
CA ARG A 53 -13.10 23.07 -18.68
C ARG A 53 -11.87 23.47 -19.50
N ASN A 54 -10.68 23.02 -19.10
CA ASN A 54 -9.44 23.30 -19.81
C ASN A 54 -8.33 22.31 -19.42
N ALA A 55 -7.28 22.26 -20.24
CA ALA A 55 -6.08 21.48 -19.95
C ALA A 55 -5.38 21.91 -18.64
N ALA A 56 -5.55 23.17 -18.21
CA ALA A 56 -4.99 23.67 -16.96
C ALA A 56 -5.61 22.99 -15.72
N VAL A 57 -6.91 22.68 -15.75
CA VAL A 57 -7.57 21.90 -14.70
C VAL A 57 -6.96 20.50 -14.63
N ALA A 58 -6.80 19.80 -15.75
CA ALA A 58 -6.14 18.49 -15.77
C ALA A 58 -4.74 18.57 -15.15
N ARG A 59 -3.94 19.58 -15.53
CA ARG A 59 -2.60 19.82 -14.96
C ARG A 59 -2.61 20.06 -13.45
N SER A 60 -3.61 20.80 -12.95
CA SER A 60 -3.76 21.03 -11.51
C SER A 60 -4.09 19.74 -10.74
N MET A 61 -4.85 18.83 -11.34
CA MET A 61 -5.17 17.51 -10.77
C MET A 61 -3.94 16.62 -10.69
N VAL A 62 -3.11 16.61 -11.73
CA VAL A 62 -1.83 15.86 -11.72
C VAL A 62 -0.90 16.41 -10.65
N ARG A 63 -0.71 17.73 -10.57
CA ARG A 63 0.12 18.36 -9.52
C ARG A 63 -0.39 18.07 -8.12
N TRP A 64 -1.71 18.06 -7.93
CA TRP A 64 -2.33 17.64 -6.68
C TRP A 64 -1.95 16.18 -6.38
N TYR A 65 -2.15 15.28 -7.34
CA TYR A 65 -1.83 13.87 -7.18
C TYR A 65 -0.35 13.67 -6.83
N GLU A 66 0.58 14.25 -7.57
CA GLU A 66 2.01 14.19 -7.25
C GLU A 66 2.30 14.67 -5.83
N LYS A 67 1.69 15.77 -5.38
CA LYS A 67 1.90 16.31 -4.02
C LYS A 67 1.42 15.37 -2.91
N TYR A 68 0.30 14.67 -3.11
CA TYR A 68 -0.29 13.79 -2.08
C TYR A 68 0.13 12.32 -2.22
N TYR A 69 0.60 11.92 -3.40
CA TYR A 69 0.92 10.55 -3.79
C TYR A 69 2.37 10.36 -4.27
N SER A 70 3.26 11.34 -4.05
CA SER A 70 4.71 11.12 -4.17
C SER A 70 5.12 9.91 -3.33
N LEU A 71 5.96 9.06 -3.91
CA LEU A 71 6.33 7.71 -3.43
C LEU A 71 6.71 7.64 -1.94
N ASP A 72 7.18 8.75 -1.34
CA ASP A 72 7.58 8.83 0.06
C ASP A 72 6.41 8.89 1.07
N ARG A 73 5.15 9.05 0.61
CA ARG A 73 3.96 9.24 1.48
C ARG A 73 2.83 8.24 1.28
N LEU A 74 2.95 7.27 0.38
CA LEU A 74 1.88 6.30 0.17
C LEU A 74 1.98 5.11 1.12
N PRO A 75 0.90 4.74 1.85
CA PRO A 75 0.75 3.36 2.27
C PRO A 75 0.62 2.54 0.98
N VAL A 76 1.47 1.52 0.85
CA VAL A 76 1.38 0.51 -0.20
C VAL A 76 -0.03 -0.08 -0.15
N VAL A 77 -0.92 0.40 -1.04
CA VAL A 77 -2.20 -0.27 -1.28
C VAL A 77 -1.85 -1.43 -2.20
N GLU A 78 -1.64 -2.58 -1.57
CA GLU A 78 -1.56 -3.89 -2.20
C GLU A 78 -2.88 -4.08 -2.99
N ASN A 79 -2.83 -3.86 -4.31
CA ASN A 79 -3.94 -4.30 -5.16
C ASN A 79 -3.79 -5.82 -5.33
N PRO A 80 -4.84 -6.63 -5.08
CA PRO A 80 -4.80 -8.05 -5.34
C PRO A 80 -4.58 -8.33 -6.84
N PRO A 81 -3.86 -9.41 -7.20
CA PRO A 81 -3.43 -9.66 -8.56
C PRO A 81 -4.63 -10.10 -9.42
N VAL A 82 -5.01 -9.29 -10.40
CA VAL A 82 -5.84 -9.75 -11.51
C VAL A 82 -4.90 -10.17 -12.64
N ALA A 83 -5.01 -11.44 -13.00
CA ALA A 83 -4.21 -12.18 -13.98
C ALA A 83 -4.33 -11.61 -15.44
N PRO A 84 -3.46 -12.06 -16.37
CA PRO A 84 -2.85 -11.22 -17.40
C PRO A 84 -3.57 -11.23 -18.76
N ALA A 85 -3.45 -10.12 -19.50
CA ALA A 85 -3.69 -10.07 -20.95
C ALA A 85 -2.64 -9.16 -21.64
N VAL A 86 -1.66 -9.81 -22.28
CA VAL A 86 -0.98 -9.49 -23.56
C VAL A 86 -0.52 -8.04 -23.89
N THR A 87 0.78 -7.77 -23.65
CA THR A 87 1.85 -7.22 -24.54
C THR A 87 1.64 -5.94 -25.40
N PRO A 88 2.68 -5.36 -26.06
CA PRO A 88 3.91 -4.73 -25.54
C PRO A 88 4.26 -3.39 -26.26
N VAL A 89 4.97 -2.43 -25.63
CA VAL A 89 5.84 -1.34 -26.20
C VAL A 89 6.07 -0.29 -25.08
N ALA A 90 7.19 0.37 -24.80
CA ALA A 90 8.57 0.47 -25.28
C ALA A 90 9.40 1.16 -24.14
N PRO A 91 10.74 1.21 -24.22
CA PRO A 91 11.65 1.15 -23.06
C PRO A 91 12.19 2.53 -22.64
N SER A 92 12.67 2.65 -21.38
CA SER A 92 13.90 3.40 -20.96
C SER A 92 14.01 3.61 -19.43
N SER A 93 13.93 2.56 -18.59
CA SER A 93 14.49 2.58 -17.21
C SER A 93 14.52 1.20 -16.53
N VAL A 94 14.62 0.10 -17.29
CA VAL A 94 14.29 -1.26 -16.80
C VAL A 94 15.51 -2.04 -16.33
N SER A 95 16.70 -1.78 -16.90
CA SER A 95 17.88 -2.64 -16.72
C SER A 95 18.46 -2.69 -15.30
N GLN A 96 18.25 -1.67 -14.46
CA GLN A 96 18.71 -1.69 -13.06
C GLN A 96 17.65 -2.24 -12.09
N LYS A 97 16.37 -2.16 -12.43
CA LYS A 97 15.27 -2.66 -11.59
C LYS A 97 15.19 -4.19 -11.66
N ASP A 98 15.28 -4.76 -12.86
CA ASP A 98 15.15 -6.22 -13.06
C ASP A 98 16.24 -7.03 -12.32
N ALA A 99 17.46 -6.50 -12.22
CA ALA A 99 18.54 -7.15 -11.48
C ALA A 99 18.36 -7.00 -9.96
N ALA A 100 17.95 -5.81 -9.50
CA ALA A 100 17.68 -5.55 -8.09
C ALA A 100 16.45 -6.32 -7.58
N ASP A 101 15.48 -6.62 -8.43
CA ASP A 101 14.28 -7.36 -8.05
C ASP A 101 14.54 -8.86 -8.00
N LYS A 102 15.30 -9.41 -8.96
CA LYS A 102 15.79 -10.79 -8.87
C LYS A 102 16.63 -11.06 -7.63
N GLU A 103 17.43 -10.07 -7.21
CA GLU A 103 18.24 -10.19 -6.01
C GLU A 103 17.38 -10.18 -4.73
N LYS A 104 16.37 -9.29 -4.66
CA LYS A 104 15.40 -9.32 -3.54
C LYS A 104 14.66 -10.64 -3.48
N ASP A 105 14.23 -11.19 -4.60
CA ASP A 105 13.53 -12.48 -4.64
C ASP A 105 14.41 -13.63 -4.14
N LYS A 106 15.72 -13.61 -4.44
CA LYS A 106 16.67 -14.59 -3.90
C LYS A 106 16.80 -14.45 -2.39
N GLN A 107 16.99 -13.22 -1.89
CA GLN A 107 17.09 -12.96 -0.46
C GLN A 107 15.84 -13.39 0.31
N LEU A 108 14.65 -13.16 -0.26
CA LEU A 108 13.39 -13.62 0.30
C LEU A 108 13.33 -15.15 0.38
N LYS A 109 13.70 -15.85 -0.70
CA LYS A 109 13.74 -17.32 -0.71
C LYS A 109 14.72 -17.88 0.32
N GLU A 110 15.91 -17.29 0.42
CA GLU A 110 16.92 -17.69 1.40
C GLU A 110 16.46 -17.46 2.84
N ALA A 111 15.79 -16.33 3.10
CA ALA A 111 15.23 -16.03 4.42
C ALA A 111 14.13 -17.03 4.80
N LEU A 112 13.22 -17.34 3.89
CA LEU A 112 12.16 -18.34 4.11
C LEU A 112 12.74 -19.73 4.37
N LEU A 113 13.76 -20.14 3.61
CA LEU A 113 14.43 -21.42 3.81
C LEU A 113 15.14 -21.51 5.18
N LYS A 114 15.75 -20.41 5.63
CA LYS A 114 16.34 -20.34 6.98
C LYS A 114 15.28 -20.45 8.07
N VAL A 115 14.12 -19.82 7.90
CA VAL A 115 13.01 -19.91 8.85
C VAL A 115 12.49 -21.34 8.92
N GLU A 116 12.22 -21.98 7.79
CA GLU A 116 11.75 -23.37 7.71
C GLU A 116 12.74 -24.35 8.39
N ALA A 117 14.04 -24.18 8.12
CA ALA A 117 15.07 -25.01 8.74
C ALA A 117 15.11 -24.85 10.27
N LEU A 118 14.95 -23.61 10.77
CA LEU A 118 14.89 -23.33 12.21
C LEU A 118 13.64 -23.92 12.85
N GLU A 119 12.48 -23.81 12.21
CA GLU A 119 11.24 -24.41 12.68
C GLU A 119 11.35 -25.94 12.80
N LEU A 120 11.93 -26.59 11.79
CA LEU A 120 12.16 -28.04 11.81
C LEU A 120 13.14 -28.45 12.90
N LEU A 121 14.21 -27.68 13.12
CA LEU A 121 15.16 -27.91 14.21
C LEU A 121 14.47 -27.80 15.57
N ILE A 122 13.67 -26.76 15.80
CA ILE A 122 12.93 -26.56 17.04
C ILE A 122 11.93 -27.71 17.27
N ALA A 123 11.21 -28.13 16.23
CA ALA A 123 10.26 -29.23 16.32
C ALA A 123 10.96 -30.56 16.70
N ASN A 124 12.13 -30.84 16.14
CA ASN A 124 12.91 -32.02 16.51
C ASN A 124 13.44 -31.92 17.95
N ALA A 125 13.98 -30.75 18.34
CA ALA A 125 14.45 -30.53 19.71
C ALA A 125 13.33 -30.65 20.76
N GLN A 126 12.11 -30.16 20.46
CA GLN A 126 10.94 -30.35 21.32
C GLN A 126 10.57 -31.83 21.48
N LYS A 127 10.63 -32.62 20.39
CA LYS A 127 10.36 -34.06 20.44
C LYS A 127 11.40 -34.81 21.26
N GLU A 128 12.68 -34.48 21.12
CA GLU A 128 13.78 -35.15 21.83
C GLU A 128 13.80 -34.81 23.32
N LEU A 129 13.59 -33.54 23.68
CA LEU A 129 13.66 -33.08 25.07
C LEU A 129 12.34 -33.23 25.83
N GLY A 130 11.23 -33.48 25.13
CA GLY A 130 9.90 -33.61 25.74
C GLY A 130 9.39 -32.34 26.42
N ILE A 131 9.98 -31.18 26.12
CA ILE A 131 9.62 -29.87 26.68
C ILE A 131 9.17 -28.91 25.59
N ASP A 132 8.26 -28.00 25.93
CA ASP A 132 7.82 -26.95 25.03
C ASP A 132 8.85 -25.81 25.00
N LEU A 133 9.66 -25.75 23.93
CA LEU A 133 10.67 -24.72 23.72
C LEU A 133 10.08 -23.36 23.32
N ILE A 134 8.80 -23.31 22.93
CA ILE A 134 8.15 -22.09 22.46
C ILE A 134 7.30 -21.50 23.58
N LYS A 135 7.57 -20.24 23.93
CA LYS A 135 6.71 -19.52 24.87
C LYS A 135 5.36 -19.22 24.22
N LYS A 136 4.28 -19.79 24.75
CA LYS A 136 2.90 -19.45 24.35
C LYS A 136 2.64 -17.97 24.60
N SER A 137 2.19 -17.25 23.57
CA SER A 137 1.85 -15.83 23.63
C SER A 137 0.57 -15.61 24.45
N GLY A 138 0.69 -15.61 25.78
CA GLY A 138 -0.45 -15.33 26.64
C GLY A 138 -0.24 -15.69 28.10
N SER A 139 0.45 -14.83 28.86
CA SER A 139 0.23 -14.75 30.30
C SER A 139 -0.57 -13.49 30.60
N LYS A 140 -1.80 -13.65 31.09
CA LYS A 140 -2.55 -12.55 31.73
C LYS A 140 -1.70 -12.07 32.90
N GLN A 141 -1.24 -10.82 32.86
CA GLN A 141 -0.62 -10.19 34.02
C GLN A 141 -1.68 -10.19 35.15
N PRO A 142 -1.35 -10.65 36.37
CA PRO A 142 -2.27 -10.50 37.50
C PRO A 142 -2.44 -8.99 37.75
N ASN A 143 -3.69 -8.52 37.67
CA ASN A 143 -4.03 -7.13 37.96
C ASN A 143 -3.75 -6.87 39.45
N LYS A 144 -2.96 -5.85 39.78
CA LYS A 144 -2.65 -5.44 41.16
C LYS A 144 -3.55 -4.29 41.58
#